data_AF-A0A9E0Q0F2-F1
#
_entry.id   AF-A0A9E0Q0F2-F1
#
_cell.length_a   1.000
_cell.length_b   1.000
_cell.length_c   1.000
_cell.angle_alpha   90.00
_cell.angle_beta   90.00
_cell.angle_gamma   90.00
#
_symmetry.space_group_name_H-M   'P 1'
#
loop_
_entity.id
_entity.type
_entity.pdbx_description
1 polymer ?
#
loop_
_entity_poly.entity_id
_entity_poly.type
_entity_poly.pdbx_seq_one_letter_code
_entity_poly.pdbx_strand_id
1 'polypeptide(L)'
;MGNRELHERLRQGKVREVSFDEFSALVGERGFRFDRATEGSWVFAHPALPGSIGVQSTDGKIQAFQALYLLRMLEEHDIAAGH
;
A
#
# COMPACT_ATOMS: atom_id res chain seq x y z
N MET A 1 6.35 -13.95 -4.10
CA MET A 1 5.78 -13.29 -5.29
C MET A 1 6.51 -11.97 -5.47
N GLY A 2 6.70 -11.47 -6.69
CA GLY A 2 7.35 -10.17 -6.88
C GLY A 2 6.36 -9.02 -6.71
N ASN A 3 6.79 -7.87 -6.19
CA ASN A 3 5.94 -6.70 -5.97
C ASN A 3 5.29 -6.18 -7.27
N ARG A 4 5.99 -6.30 -8.40
CA ARG A 4 5.42 -5.97 -9.73
C ARG A 4 4.22 -6.85 -10.09
N GLU A 5 4.32 -8.15 -9.85
CA GLU A 5 3.25 -9.10 -10.16
C GLU A 5 2.03 -8.87 -9.26
N LEU A 6 2.27 -8.55 -7.98
CA LEU A 6 1.21 -8.18 -7.04
C LEU A 6 0.47 -6.92 -7.49
N HIS A 7 1.20 -5.89 -7.92
CA HIS A 7 0.60 -4.66 -8.44
C HIS A 7 -0.28 -4.93 -9.68
N GLU A 8 0.21 -5.73 -10.63
CA GLU A 8 -0.59 -6.07 -11.82
C GLU A 8 -1.87 -6.84 -11.46
N ARG A 9 -1.79 -7.78 -10.51
CA ARG A 9 -2.96 -8.53 -10.05
C ARG A 9 -3.98 -7.66 -9.31
N LEU A 10 -3.51 -6.71 -8.50
CA LEU A 10 -4.36 -5.71 -7.84
C LEU A 10 -5.09 -4.84 -8.88
N ARG A 11 -4.37 -4.32 -9.88
CA ARG A 11 -4.95 -3.51 -10.96
C ARG A 11 -5.98 -4.26 -11.79
N GLN A 12 -5.75 -5.55 -12.04
CA GLN A 12 -6.68 -6.41 -12.79
C GLN A 12 -7.90 -6.85 -11.97
N GLY A 13 -8.01 -6.47 -10.69
CA GLY A 13 -9.10 -6.90 -9.80
C GLY A 13 -9.09 -8.41 -9.52
N LYS A 14 -7.99 -9.11 -9.80
CA LYS A 14 -7.85 -10.56 -9.61
C LYS A 14 -7.56 -10.96 -8.16
N VAL A 15 -7.39 -9.97 -7.29
CA VAL A 15 -7.05 -10.13 -5.88
C VAL A 15 -8.00 -9.27 -5.07
N ARG A 16 -8.64 -9.89 -4.07
CA ARG A 16 -9.55 -9.21 -3.15
C ARG A 16 -8.84 -8.79 -1.87
N GLU A 17 -7.84 -9.55 -1.47
CA GLU A 17 -7.08 -9.38 -0.23
C GLU A 17 -5.62 -9.72 -0.47
N VAL A 18 -4.73 -8.99 0.16
CA VAL A 18 -3.28 -9.20 0.10
C VAL A 18 -2.74 -9.39 1.50
N SER A 19 -1.70 -10.20 1.64
CA SER A 19 -1.00 -10.34 2.92
C SER A 19 -0.43 -8.99 3.33
N PHE A 20 -0.49 -8.67 4.63
CA PHE A 20 0.07 -7.43 5.17
C PHE A 20 1.56 -7.27 4.81
N ASP A 21 2.31 -8.36 4.88
CA ASP A 21 3.73 -8.41 4.51
C ASP A 21 3.97 -8.02 3.05
N GLU A 22 3.23 -8.65 2.12
CA GLU A 22 3.29 -8.35 0.68
C GLU A 22 2.88 -6.90 0.38
N PHE A 23 1.84 -6.41 1.06
CA PHE A 23 1.42 -5.01 0.96
C PHE A 23 2.50 -4.05 1.47
N SER A 24 3.07 -4.31 2.65
CA SER A 24 4.11 -3.49 3.27
C SER A 24 5.36 -3.40 2.39
N ALA A 25 5.79 -4.53 1.83
CA ALA A 25 6.89 -4.57 0.87
C ALA A 25 6.57 -3.75 -0.39
N LEU A 26 5.36 -3.90 -0.96
CA LEU A 26 4.94 -3.18 -2.15
C LEU A 26 4.93 -1.66 -1.94
N VAL A 27 4.33 -1.17 -0.85
CA VAL A 27 4.26 0.28 -0.59
C VAL A 27 5.60 0.84 -0.12
N GLY A 28 6.40 0.04 0.59
CA GLY A 28 7.76 0.39 1.01
C GLY A 28 8.69 0.66 -0.17
N GLU A 29 8.67 -0.19 -1.20
CA GLU A 29 9.41 0.07 -2.46
C GLU A 29 8.95 1.34 -3.18
N ARG A 30 7.71 1.78 -2.91
CA ARG A 30 7.14 3.00 -3.48
C ARG A 30 7.37 4.23 -2.61
N GLY A 31 8.21 4.12 -1.57
CA GLY A 31 8.62 5.24 -0.71
C GLY A 31 7.70 5.48 0.50
N PHE A 32 6.64 4.68 0.68
CA PHE A 32 5.84 4.77 1.89
C PHE A 32 6.64 4.23 3.08
N ARG A 33 6.46 4.87 4.23
CA ARG A 33 7.09 4.50 5.49
C ARG A 33 6.01 4.20 6.50
N PHE A 34 6.25 3.16 7.29
CA PHE A 34 5.45 2.92 8.48
C PHE A 34 5.62 4.07 9.48
N ASP A 35 4.51 4.64 9.93
CA ASP A 35 4.48 5.74 10.90
C ASP A 35 4.11 5.22 12.30
N ARG A 36 2.95 4.57 12.41
CA ARG A 36 2.45 3.99 13.67
C ARG A 36 1.42 2.90 13.43
N ALA A 37 1.22 2.03 14.41
CA ALA A 37 0.15 1.05 14.42
C ALA A 37 -0.63 1.12 15.73
N THR A 38 -1.93 0.87 15.63
CA THR A 38 -2.84 0.56 16.72
C THR A 38 -3.47 -0.81 16.43
N GLU A 39 -4.25 -1.34 17.36
CA GLU A 39 -4.90 -2.65 17.23
C GLU A 39 -5.62 -2.82 15.87
N GLY A 40 -5.04 -3.62 14.97
CA GLY A 40 -5.55 -3.87 13.61
C GLY A 40 -5.43 -2.71 12.61
N SER A 41 -4.93 -1.54 13.01
CA SER A 41 -4.87 -0.33 12.16
C SER A 41 -3.44 0.16 12.02
N TRP A 42 -2.96 0.32 10.79
CA TRP A 42 -1.60 0.69 10.46
C TRP A 42 -1.60 2.02 9.71
N VAL A 43 -0.68 2.90 10.03
CA VAL A 43 -0.57 4.22 9.41
C VAL A 43 0.74 4.29 8.62
N PHE A 44 0.62 4.68 7.36
CA PHE A 44 1.73 4.86 6.44
C PHE A 44 1.83 6.33 6.03
N ALA A 45 3.04 6.85 5.93
CA ALA A 45 3.32 8.19 5.46
C ALA A 45 4.25 8.15 4.25
N HIS A 46 4.11 9.11 3.34
CA HIS A 46 5.04 9.27 2.21
C HIS A 46 5.62 10.69 2.25
N PRO A 47 6.94 10.89 2.11
CA PRO A 47 7.57 12.21 2.25
C PRO A 47 7.08 13.23 1.22
N ALA A 48 6.64 12.77 0.05
CA ALA A 48 6.07 13.62 -1.00
C ALA A 48 4.54 13.75 -0.95
N LEU A 49 3.85 13.08 -0.02
CA LEU A 49 2.41 13.24 0.17
C LEU A 49 2.12 14.06 1.43
N PRO A 50 1.18 15.02 1.37
CA PRO A 50 0.73 15.71 2.57
C PRO A 50 -0.15 14.77 3.41
N GLY A 51 0.39 14.28 4.53
CA GLY A 51 -0.35 13.51 5.53
C GLY A 51 -0.03 12.02 5.55
N SER A 52 -0.73 11.31 6.44
CA SER A 52 -0.57 9.86 6.65
C SER A 52 -1.87 9.13 6.33
N ILE A 53 -1.75 7.93 5.79
CA ILE A 53 -2.85 7.10 5.32
C ILE A 53 -2.98 5.89 6.24
N GLY A 54 -4.16 5.73 6.83
CA GLY A 54 -4.49 4.56 7.64
C GLY A 54 -4.97 3.40 6.78
N VAL A 55 -4.50 2.20 7.07
CA VAL A 55 -4.96 0.93 6.50
C VAL A 55 -5.35 -0.02 7.63
N GLN A 56 -6.42 -0.76 7.44
CA GLN A 56 -6.87 -1.80 8.36
C GLN A 56 -6.41 -3.17 7.85
N SER A 57 -5.80 -3.92 8.76
CA SER A 57 -5.42 -5.30 8.58
C SER A 57 -6.31 -6.20 9.44
N THR A 58 -7.00 -7.13 8.80
CA THR A 58 -7.79 -8.18 9.46
C THR A 58 -7.13 -9.52 9.19
N ASP A 59 -6.82 -10.29 10.24
CA ASP A 59 -6.17 -11.61 10.10
C ASP A 59 -4.86 -11.57 9.30
N GLY A 60 -4.08 -10.48 9.47
CA GLY A 60 -2.83 -10.27 8.73
C GLY A 60 -3.02 -9.99 7.24
N LYS A 61 -4.23 -9.64 6.80
CA LYS A 61 -4.56 -9.29 5.40
C LYS A 61 -5.14 -7.90 5.29
N ILE A 62 -4.85 -7.25 4.17
CA ILE A 62 -5.43 -5.96 3.81
C ILE A 62 -6.33 -6.14 2.58
N GLN A 63 -7.44 -5.43 2.57
CA GLN A 63 -8.32 -5.38 1.40
C GLN A 63 -7.62 -4.72 0.22
N ALA A 64 -7.71 -5.32 -0.97
CA ALA A 64 -7.02 -4.89 -2.19
C ALA A 64 -7.27 -3.40 -2.54
N PHE A 65 -8.46 -2.88 -2.25
CA PHE A 65 -8.78 -1.48 -2.51
C PHE A 65 -7.92 -0.51 -1.67
N GLN A 66 -7.51 -0.89 -0.45
CA GLN A 66 -6.64 -0.06 0.38
C GLN A 66 -5.23 0.00 -0.22
N ALA A 67 -4.75 -1.11 -0.76
CA ALA A 67 -3.49 -1.15 -1.49
C ALA A 67 -3.54 -0.27 -2.76
N LEU A 68 -4.61 -0.41 -3.54
CA LEU A 68 -4.83 0.43 -4.73
C LEU A 68 -4.96 1.91 -4.39
N TYR A 69 -5.58 2.25 -3.25
CA TYR A 69 -5.71 3.63 -2.79
C TYR A 69 -4.34 4.28 -2.56
N LEU A 70 -3.43 3.63 -1.82
CA LEU A 70 -2.07 4.16 -1.61
C LEU A 70 -1.31 4.31 -2.93
N LEU A 71 -1.40 3.32 -3.82
CA LEU A 71 -0.73 3.38 -5.11
C LEU A 71 -1.26 4.53 -5.97
N ARG A 72 -2.57 4.72 -5.98
CA ARG A 72 -3.23 5.82 -6.71
C ARG A 72 -2.83 7.18 -6.17
N MET A 73 -2.62 7.33 -4.86
CA MET A 73 -2.16 8.59 -4.28
C MET A 73 -0.80 9.03 -4.84
N LEU A 74 0.10 8.09 -5.14
CA LEU A 74 1.37 8.40 -5.79
C LEU A 74 1.16 8.86 -7.24
N GLU A 75 0.25 8.20 -7.97
CA GLU A 75 -0.10 8.58 -9.34
C GLU A 75 -0.77 9.96 -9.41
N GLU A 76 -1.70 10.27 -8.51
CA GLU A 76 -2.43 11.55 -8.48
C GLU A 76 -1.55 12.75 -8.07
N HIS A 77 -0.45 12.49 -7.35
CA HIS A 77 0.52 13.52 -6.96
C HIS A 77 1.73 13.62 -7.90
N ASP A 78 1.70 12.96 -9.07
CA ASP A 78 2.82 12.87 -10.03
C ASP A 78 4.13 12.40 -9.38
N ILE A 79 4.02 11.64 -8.28
CA ILE A 79 5.18 11.07 -7.60
C ILE A 79 5.56 9.86 -8.43
N ALA A 80 6.52 10.06 -9.34
CA ALA A 80 7.17 8.97 -10.03
C ALA A 80 7.64 7.97 -8.97
N ALA A 81 7.03 6.78 -8.97
CA ALA A 81 7.45 5.68 -8.14
C ALA A 81 8.95 5.48 -8.38
N GLY A 82 9.75 5.89 -7.40
CA GLY A 82 11.21 5.97 -7.53
C GLY A 82 11.76 4.64 -8.01
N HIS A 83 12.58 4.73 -9.06
CA HIS A 83 13.37 3.62 -9.60
C HIS A 83 14.53 3.30 -8.66
#